data_AF-A0A838VWG2-F1
#
_entry.id   AF-A0A838VWG2-F1
#
_cell.length_a   1.000
_cell.length_b   1.000
_cell.length_c   1.000
_cell.angle_alpha   90.00
_cell.angle_beta   90.00
_cell.angle_gamma   90.00
#
_symmetry.space_group_name_H-M   'P 1'
#
loop_
_entity.id
_entity.type
_entity.pdbx_description
1 polymer ?
#
loop_
_entity_poly.entity_id
_entity_poly.type
_entity_poly.pdbx_seq_one_letter_code
_entity_poly.pdbx_strand_id
1 'polypeptide(L)'
;MDNAKAGMAVSETEYIATANLQEAKPVPHLIHSNVKEIVEQQQLVFESLWINAIPATQRMREIEEGIERTETKIVEDAKNINNKIESLGKSSDEILVCSDTGLLKIVHNSFFGVYQEIMEKYEKGYHSGVRWVTHISCKEDAGLAKLFLDIGVKIRSVRNLPPLNFLVTNRVFFSNAEQIDRKEERKTINSLFTSNDGLYIKQYKTVFEELWKNGIDAIDVIDDIERGLDPEMVDIISRSANAGNTYLDLLRSANKEIMLILPTTNAFLRQYKIGVIDAITYAATCRSVKVRMLVPKSKNTVELNDSLEKYNYLIDNANNNNSNVQIRYIQT
;
A
#
# COMPACT_ATOMS: atom_id res chain seq x y z
N MET A 1 4.32 -26.19 -23.63
CA MET A 1 3.95 -25.81 -25.01
C MET A 1 2.83 -26.73 -25.41
N ASP A 2 1.59 -26.33 -25.18
CA ASP A 2 0.44 -27.23 -25.35
C ASP A 2 -0.15 -27.17 -26.77
N ASN A 3 0.45 -26.35 -27.65
CA ASN A 3 0.02 -26.11 -29.04
C ASN A 3 1.15 -26.36 -30.07
N ALA A 4 2.21 -27.08 -29.71
CA ALA A 4 3.28 -27.40 -30.65
C ALA A 4 2.76 -28.37 -31.73
N LYS A 5 2.66 -27.90 -32.97
CA LYS A 5 2.18 -28.69 -34.14
C LYS A 5 3.31 -29.23 -35.02
N ALA A 6 4.55 -28.89 -34.68
CA ALA A 6 5.76 -29.16 -35.41
C ALA A 6 6.85 -29.61 -34.44
N GLY A 7 7.79 -30.40 -34.93
CA GLY A 7 8.95 -30.89 -34.20
C GLY A 7 10.20 -30.68 -35.03
N MET A 8 11.34 -30.48 -34.36
CA MET A 8 12.63 -30.28 -35.01
C MET A 8 13.70 -31.17 -34.40
N ALA A 9 14.71 -31.50 -35.20
CA ALA A 9 15.98 -32.05 -34.80
C ALA A 9 17.08 -31.17 -35.42
N VAL A 10 18.12 -30.90 -34.64
CA VAL A 10 19.27 -30.12 -35.10
C VAL A 10 20.54 -30.76 -34.57
N SER A 11 21.53 -30.93 -35.44
CA SER A 11 22.88 -31.40 -35.11
C SER A 11 23.89 -30.26 -35.34
N GLU A 12 25.17 -30.57 -35.29
CA GLU A 12 26.25 -29.65 -35.62
C GLU A 12 26.24 -29.22 -37.10
N THR A 13 25.62 -30.01 -37.98
CA THR A 13 25.71 -29.82 -39.44
C THR A 13 24.37 -29.81 -40.16
N GLU A 14 23.30 -30.28 -39.53
CA GLU A 14 22.02 -30.52 -40.19
C GLU A 14 20.84 -30.08 -39.31
N TYR A 15 19.78 -29.66 -39.98
CA TYR A 15 18.50 -29.33 -39.38
C TYR A 15 17.40 -30.09 -40.11
N ILE A 16 16.49 -30.69 -39.35
CA ILE A 16 15.29 -31.35 -39.83
C ILE A 16 14.08 -30.81 -39.06
N ALA A 17 13.01 -30.45 -39.76
CA ALA A 17 11.74 -30.12 -39.13
C ALA A 17 10.56 -30.82 -39.79
N THR A 18 9.54 -31.06 -38.98
CA THR A 18 8.28 -31.68 -39.35
C THR A 18 7.21 -30.58 -39.36
N ALA A 19 6.53 -30.37 -40.49
CA ALA A 19 5.57 -29.26 -40.62
C ALA A 19 4.22 -29.53 -39.92
N ASN A 20 3.84 -30.81 -39.79
CA ASN A 20 2.61 -31.26 -39.13
C ASN A 20 2.85 -32.63 -38.49
N LEU A 21 2.96 -32.68 -37.16
CA LEU A 21 2.93 -33.91 -36.38
C LEU A 21 1.47 -34.26 -36.05
N GLN A 22 1.01 -35.43 -36.52
CA GLN A 22 -0.23 -36.04 -36.07
C GLN A 22 0.11 -37.32 -35.30
N GLU A 23 -0.53 -37.55 -34.16
CA GLU A 23 -0.35 -38.78 -33.38
C GLU A 23 -0.61 -40.01 -34.26
N ALA A 24 0.30 -41.00 -34.15
CA ALA A 24 0.23 -42.30 -34.80
C ALA A 24 0.24 -42.32 -36.34
N LYS A 25 0.60 -41.22 -37.03
CA LYS A 25 0.76 -41.21 -38.51
C LYS A 25 2.22 -40.96 -38.94
N PRO A 26 2.67 -41.57 -40.06
CA PRO A 26 3.96 -41.25 -40.66
C PRO A 26 4.07 -39.76 -41.00
N VAL A 27 5.24 -39.16 -40.78
CA VAL A 27 5.49 -37.75 -41.11
C VAL A 27 5.52 -37.59 -42.64
N PRO A 28 4.56 -36.87 -43.24
CA PRO A 28 4.41 -36.87 -44.69
C PRO A 28 5.42 -35.96 -45.41
N HIS A 29 5.92 -34.92 -44.72
CA HIS A 29 6.85 -33.94 -45.29
C HIS A 29 7.87 -33.51 -44.25
N LEU A 30 9.15 -33.51 -44.65
CA LEU A 30 10.28 -33.04 -43.85
C LEU A 30 10.93 -31.84 -44.51
N ILE A 31 11.27 -30.84 -43.72
CA ILE A 31 12.14 -29.73 -44.10
C ILE A 31 13.54 -30.14 -43.66
N HIS A 32 14.48 -30.27 -44.60
CA HIS A 32 15.88 -30.55 -44.31
C HIS A 32 16.75 -29.40 -44.80
N SER A 33 17.74 -29.01 -44.00
CA SER A 33 18.73 -28.00 -44.39
C SER A 33 20.09 -28.31 -43.75
N ASN A 34 21.15 -28.15 -44.54
CA ASN A 34 22.54 -28.14 -44.10
C ASN A 34 23.19 -26.75 -44.29
N VAL A 35 22.38 -25.72 -44.55
CA VAL A 35 22.87 -24.34 -44.63
C VAL A 35 23.29 -23.91 -43.22
N LYS A 36 24.58 -23.59 -43.06
CA LYS A 36 25.20 -23.32 -41.76
C LYS A 36 24.41 -22.31 -40.92
N GLU A 37 24.00 -21.20 -41.53
CA GLU A 37 23.24 -20.13 -40.87
C GLU A 37 21.88 -20.62 -40.34
N ILE A 38 21.22 -21.54 -41.07
CA ILE A 38 19.96 -22.14 -40.62
C ILE A 38 20.21 -23.11 -39.45
N VAL A 39 21.25 -23.93 -39.51
CA VAL A 39 21.61 -24.87 -38.43
C VAL A 39 21.93 -24.09 -37.16
N GLU A 40 22.80 -23.07 -37.24
CA GLU A 40 23.16 -22.20 -36.11
C GLU A 40 21.93 -21.49 -35.52
N GLN A 41 21.05 -20.95 -36.37
CA GLN A 41 19.80 -20.33 -35.90
C GLN A 41 18.91 -21.32 -35.14
N GLN A 42 18.77 -22.56 -35.63
CA GLN A 42 17.87 -23.55 -35.00
C GLN A 42 18.47 -24.15 -33.72
N GLN A 43 19.80 -24.25 -33.62
CA GLN A 43 20.49 -24.54 -32.35
C GLN A 43 20.19 -23.46 -31.31
N LEU A 44 20.27 -22.17 -31.68
CA LEU A 44 19.93 -21.07 -30.77
C LEU A 44 18.46 -21.12 -30.31
N VAL A 45 17.53 -21.47 -31.21
CA VAL A 45 16.13 -21.69 -30.83
C VAL A 45 16.01 -22.84 -29.83
N PHE A 46 16.69 -23.96 -30.05
CA PHE A 46 16.69 -25.09 -29.12
C PHE A 46 17.25 -24.71 -27.75
N GLU A 47 18.44 -24.09 -27.69
CA GLU A 47 19.08 -23.68 -26.44
C GLU A 47 18.20 -22.72 -25.64
N SER A 48 17.53 -21.79 -26.32
CA SER A 48 16.57 -20.88 -25.69
C SER A 48 15.39 -21.62 -25.05
N LEU A 49 14.86 -22.65 -25.72
CA LEU A 49 13.80 -23.49 -25.17
C LEU A 49 14.32 -24.38 -24.03
N TRP A 50 15.53 -24.93 -24.17
CA TRP A 50 16.16 -25.84 -23.22
C TRP A 50 16.43 -25.19 -21.87
N ILE A 51 17.02 -23.99 -21.87
CA ILE A 51 17.33 -23.22 -20.65
C ILE A 51 16.05 -22.94 -19.82
N ASN A 52 14.90 -22.81 -20.48
CA ASN A 52 13.61 -22.55 -19.84
C ASN A 52 12.80 -23.82 -19.54
N ALA A 53 13.28 -24.99 -19.97
CA ALA A 53 12.59 -26.27 -19.78
C ALA A 53 12.76 -26.80 -18.34
N ILE A 54 11.81 -27.61 -17.92
CA ILE A 54 11.85 -28.30 -16.62
C ILE A 54 12.48 -29.67 -16.83
N PRO A 55 13.44 -30.11 -15.99
CA PRO A 55 13.95 -31.48 -16.04
C PRO A 55 12.81 -32.51 -15.97
N ALA A 56 12.85 -33.53 -16.82
CA ALA A 56 11.79 -34.54 -16.89
C ALA A 56 11.55 -35.24 -15.56
N THR A 57 12.61 -35.56 -14.81
CA THR A 57 12.54 -36.17 -13.48
C THR A 57 11.78 -35.30 -12.48
N GLN A 58 12.00 -33.98 -12.51
CA GLN A 58 11.24 -33.04 -11.70
C GLN A 58 9.76 -33.03 -12.13
N ARG A 59 9.49 -32.94 -13.44
CA ARG A 59 8.11 -32.90 -13.94
C ARG A 59 7.31 -34.17 -13.62
N MET A 60 7.94 -35.34 -13.74
CA MET A 60 7.33 -36.63 -13.37
C MET A 60 6.98 -36.65 -11.88
N ARG A 61 7.93 -36.27 -11.03
CA ARG A 61 7.72 -36.21 -9.58
C ARG A 61 6.58 -35.26 -9.20
N GLU A 62 6.52 -34.07 -9.80
CA GLU A 62 5.43 -33.11 -9.59
C GLU A 62 4.05 -33.73 -9.90
N ILE A 63 3.95 -34.52 -10.97
CA ILE A 63 2.70 -35.18 -11.39
C ILE A 63 2.35 -36.34 -10.45
N GLU A 64 3.31 -37.21 -10.16
CA GLU A 64 3.11 -38.42 -9.35
C GLU A 64 2.78 -38.09 -7.88
N GLU A 65 3.48 -37.10 -7.31
CA GLU A 65 3.31 -36.67 -5.92
C GLU A 65 2.23 -35.59 -5.75
N GLY A 66 1.63 -35.11 -6.85
CA GLY A 66 0.61 -34.05 -6.82
C GLY A 66 1.15 -32.71 -6.29
N ILE A 67 2.45 -32.45 -6.44
CA ILE A 67 3.10 -31.24 -5.95
C ILE A 67 2.74 -30.08 -6.87
N GLU A 68 2.04 -29.08 -6.32
CA GLU A 68 1.86 -27.80 -7.02
C GLU A 68 3.22 -27.12 -7.17
N ARG A 69 3.62 -26.89 -8.43
CA ARG A 69 4.88 -26.24 -8.75
C ARG A 69 4.92 -24.84 -8.16
N THR A 70 6.00 -24.52 -7.45
CA THR A 70 6.29 -23.14 -7.05
C THR A 70 6.50 -22.28 -8.28
N GLU A 71 5.62 -21.31 -8.48
CA GLU A 71 5.65 -20.35 -9.57
C GLU A 71 5.52 -18.93 -9.03
N THR A 72 6.28 -18.02 -9.64
CA THR A 72 6.15 -16.57 -9.48
C THR A 72 6.06 -15.98 -10.87
N LYS A 73 4.95 -15.30 -11.17
CA LYS A 73 4.67 -14.80 -12.52
C LYS A 73 3.84 -13.53 -12.51
N ILE A 74 3.93 -12.81 -13.61
CA ILE A 74 3.09 -11.64 -13.91
C ILE A 74 1.97 -12.10 -14.85
N VAL A 75 0.74 -11.70 -14.56
CA VAL A 75 -0.47 -11.96 -15.35
C VAL A 75 -1.01 -10.62 -15.82
N GLU A 76 -1.01 -10.37 -17.13
CA GLU A 76 -1.39 -9.07 -17.71
C GLU A 76 -2.68 -9.12 -18.55
N ASP A 77 -3.14 -10.32 -18.90
CA ASP A 77 -4.38 -10.49 -19.66
C ASP A 77 -5.60 -10.43 -18.74
N ALA A 78 -6.55 -9.54 -19.06
CA ALA A 78 -7.74 -9.29 -18.24
C ALA A 78 -8.57 -10.56 -17.97
N LYS A 79 -8.68 -11.47 -18.95
CA LYS A 79 -9.41 -12.73 -18.76
C LYS A 79 -8.69 -13.63 -17.76
N ASN A 80 -7.37 -13.76 -17.88
CA ASN A 80 -6.56 -14.53 -16.94
C ASN A 80 -6.55 -13.92 -15.53
N ILE A 81 -6.52 -12.59 -15.41
CA ILE A 81 -6.65 -11.87 -14.15
C ILE A 81 -7.99 -12.19 -13.49
N ASN A 82 -9.10 -12.05 -14.23
CA ASN A 82 -10.44 -12.33 -13.73
C ASN A 82 -10.56 -13.79 -13.26
N ASN A 83 -10.14 -14.74 -14.10
CA ASN A 83 -10.15 -16.17 -13.74
C ASN A 83 -9.37 -16.45 -12.45
N LYS A 84 -8.23 -15.77 -12.26
CA LYS A 84 -7.39 -15.95 -11.07
C LYS A 84 -8.07 -15.38 -9.82
N ILE A 85 -8.72 -14.22 -9.92
CA ILE A 85 -9.48 -13.62 -8.82
C ILE A 85 -10.72 -14.47 -8.49
N GLU A 86 -11.49 -14.91 -9.48
CA GLU A 86 -12.67 -15.78 -9.29
C GLU A 86 -12.31 -17.12 -8.65
N SER A 87 -11.10 -17.63 -8.89
CA SER A 87 -10.63 -18.88 -8.29
C SER A 87 -10.35 -18.79 -6.79
N LEU A 88 -10.25 -17.58 -6.22
CA LEU A 88 -9.94 -17.35 -4.80
C LEU A 88 -10.93 -18.08 -3.88
N GLY A 89 -12.23 -17.87 -4.09
CA GLY A 89 -13.27 -18.48 -3.26
C GLY A 89 -13.41 -20.00 -3.39
N LYS A 90 -12.74 -20.63 -4.36
CA LYS A 90 -12.75 -22.09 -4.55
C LYS A 90 -11.53 -22.78 -3.94
N SER A 91 -10.43 -22.05 -3.82
CA SER A 91 -9.11 -22.64 -3.53
C SER A 91 -8.52 -22.21 -2.19
N SER A 92 -9.07 -21.18 -1.54
CA SER A 92 -8.53 -20.64 -0.29
C SER A 92 -9.39 -20.98 0.92
N ASP A 93 -8.74 -21.00 2.09
CA ASP A 93 -9.39 -21.20 3.39
C ASP A 93 -9.67 -19.85 4.08
N GLU A 94 -8.85 -18.83 3.80
CA GLU A 94 -8.88 -17.49 4.36
C GLU A 94 -8.37 -16.51 3.31
N ILE A 95 -8.96 -15.32 3.25
CA ILE A 95 -8.51 -14.25 2.36
C ILE A 95 -8.18 -13.01 3.19
N LEU A 96 -6.94 -12.54 3.05
CA LEU A 96 -6.41 -11.37 3.71
C LEU A 96 -6.07 -10.33 2.66
N VAL A 97 -6.69 -9.15 2.73
CA VAL A 97 -6.54 -8.10 1.72
C VAL A 97 -5.98 -6.85 2.38
N CYS A 98 -4.90 -6.30 1.85
CA CYS A 98 -4.39 -4.98 2.21
C CYS A 98 -4.41 -4.11 0.97
N SER A 99 -5.23 -3.05 0.98
CA SER A 99 -5.31 -2.16 -0.18
C SER A 99 -5.64 -0.72 0.16
N ASP A 100 -5.29 0.19 -0.73
CA ASP A 100 -5.92 1.50 -0.81
C ASP A 100 -7.40 1.39 -1.23
N THR A 101 -8.13 2.50 -1.14
CA THR A 101 -9.56 2.55 -1.47
C THR A 101 -9.82 2.63 -2.98
N GLY A 102 -8.80 2.97 -3.78
CA GLY A 102 -8.88 2.90 -5.24
C GLY A 102 -9.03 1.45 -5.71
N LEU A 103 -8.23 0.53 -5.17
CA LEU A 103 -8.39 -0.90 -5.45
C LEU A 103 -9.68 -1.44 -4.84
N LEU A 104 -10.07 -1.02 -3.64
CA LEU A 104 -11.36 -1.39 -3.05
C LEU A 104 -12.53 -1.04 -3.99
N LYS A 105 -12.46 0.12 -4.67
CA LYS A 105 -13.48 0.59 -5.63
C LYS A 105 -13.50 -0.27 -6.89
N ILE A 106 -12.33 -0.65 -7.41
CA ILE A 106 -12.22 -1.59 -8.54
C ILE A 106 -12.80 -2.96 -8.16
N VAL A 107 -12.45 -3.46 -6.97
CA VAL A 107 -12.95 -4.75 -6.48
C VAL A 107 -14.46 -4.73 -6.32
N HIS A 108 -15.02 -3.64 -5.79
CA HIS A 108 -16.48 -3.46 -5.72
C HIS A 108 -17.12 -3.52 -7.12
N ASN A 109 -16.58 -2.77 -8.08
CA ASN A 109 -17.22 -2.66 -9.40
C ASN A 109 -17.12 -3.95 -10.23
N SER A 110 -16.04 -4.72 -10.08
CA SER A 110 -15.72 -5.83 -10.98
C SER A 110 -15.79 -7.21 -10.31
N PHE A 111 -15.68 -7.29 -8.99
CA PHE A 111 -15.50 -8.55 -8.27
C PHE A 111 -16.32 -8.68 -6.99
N PHE A 112 -17.26 -7.76 -6.70
CA PHE A 112 -18.06 -7.81 -5.46
C PHE A 112 -18.80 -9.13 -5.28
N GLY A 113 -19.36 -9.68 -6.38
CA GLY A 113 -20.04 -10.99 -6.36
C GLY A 113 -19.14 -12.13 -5.89
N VAL A 114 -17.84 -12.10 -6.20
CA VAL A 114 -16.88 -13.11 -5.72
C VAL A 114 -16.78 -13.07 -4.19
N TYR A 115 -16.74 -11.87 -3.60
CA TYR A 115 -16.71 -11.71 -2.15
C TYR A 115 -18.03 -12.12 -1.50
N GLN A 116 -19.17 -11.86 -2.14
CA GLN A 116 -20.47 -12.36 -1.66
C GLN A 116 -20.47 -13.90 -1.58
N GLU A 117 -20.04 -14.59 -2.63
CA GLU A 117 -19.95 -16.05 -2.64
C GLU A 117 -19.00 -16.59 -1.55
N ILE A 118 -17.88 -15.91 -1.31
CA ILE A 118 -16.94 -16.26 -0.24
C ILE A 118 -17.60 -16.12 1.14
N MET A 119 -18.33 -15.03 1.35
CA MET A 119 -18.97 -14.76 2.64
C MET A 119 -20.16 -15.68 2.89
N GLU A 120 -20.91 -16.10 1.87
CA GLU A 120 -21.91 -17.17 2.00
C GLU A 120 -21.29 -18.50 2.46
N LYS A 121 -20.08 -18.83 1.99
CA LYS A 121 -19.36 -20.02 2.45
C LYS A 121 -18.88 -19.87 3.89
N TYR A 122 -18.47 -18.66 4.28
CA TYR A 122 -18.11 -18.34 5.67
C TYR A 122 -19.29 -18.56 6.61
N GLU A 123 -20.48 -18.06 6.27
CA GLU A 123 -21.71 -18.27 7.06
C GLU A 123 -22.06 -19.75 7.21
N LYS A 124 -21.79 -20.56 6.18
CA LYS A 124 -22.01 -22.02 6.19
C LYS A 124 -20.87 -22.81 6.86
N GLY A 125 -19.79 -22.15 7.30
CA GLY A 125 -18.63 -22.78 7.94
C GLY A 125 -17.64 -23.47 6.99
N TYR A 126 -17.75 -23.24 5.67
CA TYR A 126 -16.85 -23.82 4.66
C TYR A 126 -15.66 -22.92 4.31
N HIS A 127 -15.56 -21.73 4.89
CA HIS A 127 -14.49 -20.76 4.66
C HIS A 127 -14.24 -19.94 5.95
N SER A 128 -13.06 -19.36 6.13
CA SER A 128 -12.72 -18.52 7.31
C SER A 128 -13.09 -17.05 7.14
N GLY A 129 -13.67 -16.70 5.99
CA GLY A 129 -14.12 -15.35 5.63
C GLY A 129 -13.00 -14.48 5.07
N VAL A 130 -13.27 -13.18 5.05
CA VAL A 130 -12.36 -12.16 4.50
C VAL A 130 -12.02 -11.13 5.58
N ARG A 131 -10.73 -10.84 5.74
CA ARG A 131 -10.23 -9.70 6.51
C ARG A 131 -9.57 -8.69 5.58
N TRP A 132 -9.92 -7.42 5.75
CA TRP A 132 -9.46 -6.33 4.90
C TRP A 132 -8.83 -5.21 5.73
N VAL A 133 -7.60 -4.81 5.40
CA VAL A 133 -6.96 -3.60 5.91
C VAL A 133 -6.97 -2.53 4.82
N THR A 134 -7.50 -1.36 5.13
CA THR A 134 -7.48 -0.21 4.22
C THR A 134 -7.30 1.10 4.97
N HIS A 135 -7.22 2.24 4.28
CA HIS A 135 -7.18 3.56 4.87
C HIS A 135 -8.49 4.30 4.57
N ILE A 136 -9.37 4.36 5.56
CA ILE A 136 -10.64 5.08 5.49
C ILE A 136 -10.43 6.49 6.04
N SER A 137 -10.53 7.51 5.18
CA SER A 137 -10.28 8.91 5.59
C SER A 137 -11.37 9.90 5.21
N CYS A 138 -12.36 9.48 4.41
CA CYS A 138 -13.44 10.35 3.99
C CYS A 138 -14.77 9.60 3.87
N LYS A 139 -15.87 10.34 3.66
CA LYS A 139 -17.22 9.78 3.52
C LYS A 139 -17.37 8.84 2.32
N GLU A 140 -16.65 9.08 1.22
CA GLU A 140 -16.66 8.17 0.06
C GLU A 140 -16.04 6.81 0.42
N ASP A 141 -14.86 6.82 1.06
CA ASP A 141 -14.20 5.60 1.53
C ASP A 141 -15.09 4.84 2.53
N ALA A 142 -15.71 5.57 3.47
CA ALA A 142 -16.60 5.01 4.47
C ALA A 142 -17.83 4.32 3.83
N GLY A 143 -18.44 4.97 2.83
CA GLY A 143 -19.57 4.40 2.09
C GLY A 143 -19.18 3.11 1.37
N LEU A 144 -18.00 3.08 0.75
CA LEU A 144 -17.50 1.88 0.08
C LEU A 144 -17.18 0.75 1.06
N ALA A 145 -16.54 1.06 2.20
CA ALA A 145 -16.25 0.10 3.24
C ALA A 145 -17.52 -0.53 3.83
N LYS A 146 -18.59 0.27 4.01
CA LYS A 146 -19.90 -0.22 4.47
C LYS A 146 -20.45 -1.34 3.58
N LEU A 147 -20.36 -1.21 2.25
CA LEU A 147 -20.86 -2.23 1.32
C LEU A 147 -20.21 -3.60 1.54
N PHE A 148 -18.93 -3.64 1.89
CA PHE A 148 -18.23 -4.89 2.21
C PHE A 148 -18.51 -5.38 3.64
N LEU A 149 -18.66 -4.45 4.61
CA LEU A 149 -19.09 -4.79 5.97
C LEU A 149 -20.50 -5.44 5.96
N ASP A 150 -21.40 -4.96 5.11
CA ASP A 150 -22.78 -5.44 5.00
C ASP A 150 -22.87 -6.90 4.53
N ILE A 151 -21.89 -7.37 3.76
CA ILE A 151 -21.77 -8.78 3.34
C ILE A 151 -20.90 -9.60 4.31
N GLY A 152 -20.49 -9.03 5.45
CA GLY A 152 -19.75 -9.70 6.52
C GLY A 152 -18.23 -9.67 6.42
N VAL A 153 -17.64 -8.93 5.48
CA VAL A 153 -16.18 -8.73 5.43
C VAL A 153 -15.75 -7.95 6.67
N LYS A 154 -14.71 -8.41 7.36
CA LYS A 154 -14.16 -7.67 8.51
C LYS A 154 -13.14 -6.66 8.03
N ILE A 155 -13.33 -5.39 8.35
CA ILE A 155 -12.46 -4.31 7.88
C ILE A 155 -11.81 -3.60 9.06
N ARG A 156 -10.50 -3.30 8.92
CA ARG A 156 -9.79 -2.39 9.81
C ARG A 156 -9.18 -1.23 9.03
N SER A 157 -9.28 -0.04 9.60
CA SER A 157 -8.66 1.16 9.06
C SER A 157 -7.27 1.36 9.67
N VAL A 158 -6.28 1.62 8.82
CA VAL A 158 -4.92 2.04 9.21
C VAL A 158 -4.59 3.38 8.57
N ARG A 159 -3.78 4.21 9.22
CA ARG A 159 -3.36 5.50 8.66
C ARG A 159 -2.30 5.37 7.57
N ASN A 160 -1.33 4.48 7.80
CA ASN A 160 -0.20 4.28 6.91
C ASN A 160 -0.30 2.89 6.30
N LEU A 161 -0.83 2.83 5.09
CA LEU A 161 -0.74 1.63 4.27
C LEU A 161 0.69 1.47 3.72
N PRO A 162 1.17 0.23 3.55
CA PRO A 162 2.31 0.01 2.70
C PRO A 162 1.99 0.53 1.28
N PRO A 163 3.00 0.99 0.52
CA PRO A 163 2.78 1.48 -0.85
C PRO A 163 2.32 0.38 -1.81
N LEU A 164 2.35 -0.88 -1.38
CA LEU A 164 1.99 -2.05 -2.17
C LEU A 164 0.61 -2.57 -1.73
N ASN A 165 -0.31 -2.65 -2.67
CA ASN A 165 -1.57 -3.37 -2.52
C ASN A 165 -1.31 -4.88 -2.68
N PHE A 166 -1.88 -5.69 -1.78
CA PHE A 166 -1.71 -7.13 -1.83
C PHE A 166 -2.89 -7.90 -1.26
N LEU A 167 -2.99 -9.15 -1.71
CA LEU A 167 -3.90 -10.15 -1.18
C LEU A 167 -3.09 -11.40 -0.88
N VAL A 168 -3.33 -12.03 0.25
CA VAL A 168 -2.71 -13.30 0.62
C VAL A 168 -3.74 -14.28 1.13
N THR A 169 -3.58 -15.52 0.70
CA THR A 169 -4.36 -16.68 1.16
C THR A 169 -3.40 -17.73 1.73
N ASN A 170 -3.93 -18.87 2.15
CA ASN A 170 -3.11 -20.05 2.50
C ASN A 170 -2.32 -20.64 1.32
N ARG A 171 -2.65 -20.30 0.06
CA ARG A 171 -2.06 -20.93 -1.15
C ARG A 171 -1.38 -19.98 -2.11
N VAL A 172 -1.75 -18.70 -2.08
CA VAL A 172 -1.27 -17.75 -3.07
C VAL A 172 -1.20 -16.34 -2.52
N PHE A 173 -0.18 -15.62 -2.98
CA PHE A 173 0.02 -14.20 -2.85
C PHE A 173 -0.26 -13.52 -4.18
N PHE A 174 -1.07 -12.45 -4.14
CA PHE A 174 -1.29 -11.53 -5.25
C PHE A 174 -0.87 -10.12 -4.86
N SER A 175 -0.35 -9.39 -5.83
CA SER A 175 -0.14 -7.96 -5.72
C SER A 175 -0.24 -7.32 -7.11
N ASN A 176 -0.79 -6.12 -7.18
CA ASN A 176 -0.67 -5.30 -8.37
C ASN A 176 0.51 -4.34 -8.19
N ALA A 177 1.37 -4.27 -9.20
CA ALA A 177 2.53 -3.37 -9.19
C ALA A 177 2.16 -1.90 -9.45
N GLU A 178 0.90 -1.63 -9.79
CA GLU A 178 0.43 -0.34 -10.26
C GLU A 178 -0.16 0.49 -9.13
N GLN A 179 0.22 1.77 -9.05
CA GLN A 179 -0.52 2.74 -8.25
C GLN A 179 -1.87 3.03 -8.88
N ILE A 180 -2.91 3.08 -8.05
CA ILE A 180 -4.26 3.40 -8.49
C ILE A 180 -4.55 4.81 -7.96
N ASP A 181 -4.58 5.79 -8.85
CA ASP A 181 -5.02 7.14 -8.48
C ASP A 181 -6.52 7.10 -8.20
N ARG A 182 -6.92 7.53 -7.00
CA ARG A 182 -8.33 7.63 -6.58
C ARG A 182 -9.15 8.54 -7.50
N LYS A 183 -8.52 9.48 -8.22
CA LYS A 183 -9.18 10.42 -9.14
C LYS A 183 -9.40 9.88 -10.55
N GLU A 184 -8.70 8.81 -10.92
CA GLU A 184 -8.90 8.18 -12.23
C GLU A 184 -10.13 7.27 -12.19
N GLU A 185 -10.96 7.30 -13.23
CA GLU A 185 -12.12 6.40 -13.39
C GLU A 185 -11.70 4.97 -13.79
N ARG A 186 -10.60 4.48 -13.22
CA ARG A 186 -10.05 3.18 -13.54
C ARG A 186 -10.98 2.08 -13.02
N LYS A 187 -11.29 1.11 -13.89
CA LYS A 187 -12.24 0.01 -13.60
C LYS A 187 -11.59 -1.38 -13.54
N THR A 188 -10.31 -1.49 -13.91
CA THR A 188 -9.64 -2.78 -14.10
C THR A 188 -8.23 -2.79 -13.51
N ILE A 189 -7.78 -3.99 -13.14
CA ILE A 189 -6.38 -4.28 -12.80
C ILE A 189 -5.71 -4.75 -14.09
N ASN A 190 -4.59 -4.15 -14.50
CA ASN A 190 -3.93 -4.53 -15.77
C ASN A 190 -2.86 -5.59 -15.57
N SER A 191 -2.24 -5.63 -14.38
CA SER A 191 -1.15 -6.56 -14.11
C SER A 191 -1.22 -7.06 -12.67
N LEU A 192 -1.16 -8.39 -12.53
CA LEU A 192 -1.07 -9.08 -11.25
C LEU A 192 0.25 -9.84 -11.17
N PHE A 193 1.08 -9.47 -10.20
CA PHE A 193 2.16 -10.29 -9.71
C PHE A 193 1.57 -11.36 -8.79
N THR A 194 1.79 -12.64 -9.12
CA THR A 194 1.24 -13.78 -8.39
C THR A 194 2.35 -14.75 -8.01
N SER A 195 2.30 -15.29 -6.79
CA SER A 195 3.23 -16.33 -6.34
C SER A 195 2.54 -17.31 -5.40
N ASN A 196 2.79 -18.61 -5.57
CA ASN A 196 2.42 -19.65 -4.60
C ASN A 196 3.63 -20.11 -3.75
N ASP A 197 4.75 -19.39 -3.82
CA ASP A 197 5.89 -19.64 -2.96
C ASP A 197 5.55 -19.32 -1.50
N GLY A 198 5.71 -20.32 -0.63
CA GLY A 198 5.44 -20.22 0.80
C GLY A 198 6.20 -19.08 1.49
N LEU A 199 7.36 -18.66 0.98
CA LEU A 199 8.10 -17.52 1.53
C LEU A 199 7.34 -16.20 1.34
N TYR A 200 6.80 -15.96 0.13
CA TYR A 200 6.01 -14.76 -0.14
C TYR A 200 4.70 -14.78 0.66
N ILE A 201 4.01 -15.91 0.69
CA ILE A 201 2.77 -16.08 1.46
C ILE A 201 3.02 -15.78 2.95
N LYS A 202 4.05 -16.40 3.55
CA LYS A 202 4.39 -16.20 4.96
C LYS A 202 4.79 -14.76 5.27
N GLN A 203 5.60 -14.15 4.41
CA GLN A 203 6.08 -12.79 4.58
C GLN A 203 4.90 -11.81 4.58
N TYR A 204 4.03 -11.87 3.56
CA TYR A 204 2.93 -10.92 3.43
C TYR A 204 1.78 -11.20 4.40
N LYS A 205 1.58 -12.44 4.84
CA LYS A 205 0.69 -12.73 5.98
C LYS A 205 1.21 -12.06 7.25
N THR A 206 2.52 -12.11 7.52
CA THR A 206 3.11 -11.42 8.68
C THR A 206 2.90 -9.90 8.62
N VAL A 207 3.11 -9.30 7.44
CA VAL A 207 2.85 -7.87 7.22
C VAL A 207 1.37 -7.54 7.48
N PHE A 208 0.46 -8.36 6.95
CA PHE A 208 -0.98 -8.19 7.16
C PHE A 208 -1.34 -8.24 8.64
N GLU A 209 -0.87 -9.24 9.39
CA GLU A 209 -1.24 -9.39 10.81
C GLU A 209 -0.76 -8.22 11.68
N GLU A 210 0.42 -7.65 11.37
CA GLU A 210 0.91 -6.47 12.07
C GLU A 210 0.04 -5.24 11.78
N LEU A 211 -0.37 -5.04 10.52
CA LEU A 211 -1.30 -3.97 10.16
C LEU A 211 -2.68 -4.19 10.79
N TRP A 212 -3.18 -5.43 10.77
CA TRP A 212 -4.45 -5.81 11.36
C TRP A 212 -4.48 -5.51 12.85
N LYS A 213 -3.46 -5.95 13.59
CA LYS A 213 -3.32 -5.73 15.04
C LYS A 213 -3.35 -4.25 15.40
N ASN A 214 -2.69 -3.41 14.60
CA ASN A 214 -2.57 -1.97 14.84
C ASN A 214 -3.72 -1.14 14.22
N GLY A 215 -4.60 -1.77 13.42
CA GLY A 215 -5.74 -1.11 12.80
C GLY A 215 -6.92 -0.92 13.75
N ILE A 216 -7.68 0.15 13.52
CA ILE A 216 -8.92 0.47 14.23
C ILE A 216 -10.07 -0.25 13.51
N ASP A 217 -11.09 -0.72 14.23
CA ASP A 217 -12.27 -1.30 13.59
C ASP A 217 -12.91 -0.28 12.64
N ALA A 218 -13.21 -0.70 11.41
CA ALA A 218 -13.79 0.20 10.42
C ALA A 218 -15.14 0.77 10.88
N ILE A 219 -15.91 0.04 11.68
CA ILE A 219 -17.20 0.51 12.20
C ILE A 219 -17.00 1.79 13.02
N ASP A 220 -16.00 1.80 13.91
CA ASP A 220 -15.68 2.95 14.76
C ASP A 220 -15.21 4.15 13.91
N VAL A 221 -14.29 3.91 12.96
CA VAL A 221 -13.78 4.97 12.06
C VAL A 221 -14.90 5.57 11.22
N ILE A 222 -15.84 4.76 10.76
CA ILE A 222 -16.95 5.25 9.95
C ILE A 222 -17.93 6.08 10.80
N ASP A 223 -18.23 5.66 12.02
CA ASP A 223 -19.08 6.43 12.95
C ASP A 223 -18.47 7.81 13.27
N ASP A 224 -17.15 7.88 13.50
CA ASP A 224 -16.42 9.13 13.68
C ASP A 224 -16.56 10.06 12.46
N ILE A 225 -16.30 9.53 11.26
CA ILE A 225 -16.42 10.28 9.99
C ILE A 225 -17.85 10.78 9.76
N GLU A 226 -18.87 9.99 10.11
CA GLU A 226 -20.27 10.37 9.94
C GLU A 226 -20.69 11.48 10.91
N ARG A 227 -20.15 11.46 12.13
CA ARG A 227 -20.32 12.52 13.14
C ARG A 227 -19.50 13.78 12.85
N GLY A 228 -18.62 13.73 11.85
CA GLY A 228 -17.69 14.83 11.55
C GLY A 228 -16.62 15.00 12.63
N LEU A 229 -16.37 13.95 13.41
CA LEU A 229 -15.24 13.88 14.31
C LEU A 229 -14.01 13.57 13.44
N ASP A 230 -13.03 14.47 13.45
CA ASP A 230 -11.69 14.09 13.00
C ASP A 230 -11.24 12.99 13.98
N PRO A 231 -10.89 11.77 13.53
CA PRO A 231 -10.66 10.63 14.42
C PRO A 231 -9.77 11.06 15.58
N GLU A 232 -10.30 11.05 16.81
CA GLU A 232 -9.56 11.54 17.97
C GLU A 232 -8.31 10.68 18.15
N MET A 233 -7.13 11.24 17.84
CA MET A 233 -5.89 10.47 17.84
C MET A 233 -4.78 11.15 18.61
N VAL A 234 -4.17 10.38 19.52
CA VAL A 234 -2.95 10.75 20.23
C VAL A 234 -1.77 10.11 19.48
N ASP A 235 -1.06 10.91 18.69
CA ASP A 235 0.20 10.50 18.07
C ASP A 235 1.35 10.56 19.10
N ILE A 236 1.97 9.40 19.42
CA ILE A 236 3.20 9.38 20.24
C ILE A 236 4.41 9.60 19.32
N ILE A 237 4.86 10.85 19.20
CA ILE A 237 6.04 11.19 18.40
C ILE A 237 7.32 10.78 19.14
N SER A 238 7.79 9.58 18.85
CA SER A 238 8.88 8.92 19.60
C SER A 238 10.30 9.32 19.16
N ARG A 239 10.46 10.02 18.03
CA ARG A 239 11.76 10.44 17.48
C ARG A 239 11.91 11.96 17.47
N SER A 240 12.98 12.47 18.08
CA SER A 240 13.22 13.90 18.29
C SER A 240 13.28 14.73 16.99
N ALA A 241 13.87 14.21 15.91
CA ALA A 241 13.94 14.90 14.62
C ALA A 241 12.57 15.05 13.96
N ASN A 242 11.73 14.01 14.04
CA ASN A 242 10.36 14.05 13.50
C ASN A 242 9.47 14.94 14.37
N ALA A 243 9.67 14.94 15.69
CA ALA A 243 8.94 15.81 16.61
C ALA A 243 9.13 17.30 16.31
N GLY A 244 10.37 17.72 16.00
CA GLY A 244 10.66 19.11 15.62
C GLY A 244 9.93 19.54 14.35
N ASN A 245 10.01 18.73 13.28
CA ASN A 245 9.37 19.04 12.00
C ASN A 245 7.85 19.04 12.11
N THR A 246 7.26 17.99 12.71
CA THR A 246 5.81 17.90 12.94
C THR A 246 5.30 19.09 13.77
N TYR A 247 6.06 19.52 14.78
CA TYR A 247 5.70 20.69 15.58
C TYR A 247 5.73 22.00 14.77
N LEU A 248 6.72 22.19 13.90
CA LEU A 248 6.76 23.37 13.01
C LEU A 248 5.65 23.35 11.95
N ASP A 249 5.35 22.19 11.39
CA ASP A 249 4.31 22.04 10.37
C ASP A 249 2.91 22.30 10.93
N LEU A 250 2.66 21.93 12.19
CA LEU A 250 1.47 22.34 12.94
C LEU A 250 1.33 23.87 13.00
N LEU A 251 2.40 24.58 13.35
CA LEU A 251 2.38 26.05 13.45
C LEU A 251 2.22 26.72 12.07
N ARG A 252 2.83 26.15 11.03
CA ARG A 252 2.74 26.65 9.65
C ARG A 252 1.35 26.45 9.05
N SER A 253 0.66 25.36 9.38
CA SER A 253 -0.69 25.04 8.85
C SER A 253 -1.83 25.76 9.59
N ALA A 254 -1.59 26.27 10.80
CA ALA A 254 -2.62 26.96 11.59
C ALA A 254 -3.10 28.25 10.91
N ASN A 255 -4.41 28.39 10.65
CA ASN A 255 -4.99 29.52 9.90
C ASN A 255 -5.85 30.47 10.75
N LYS A 256 -6.15 30.14 12.01
CA LYS A 256 -7.04 30.92 12.88
C LYS A 256 -6.36 31.39 14.15
N GLU A 257 -5.91 30.45 14.97
CA GLU A 257 -5.30 30.74 16.26
C GLU A 257 -4.23 29.72 16.61
N ILE A 258 -3.15 30.17 17.24
CA ILE A 258 -2.07 29.38 17.81
C ILE A 258 -1.99 29.71 19.30
N MET A 259 -1.96 28.69 20.15
CA MET A 259 -1.81 28.83 21.61
C MET A 259 -0.61 28.03 22.09
N LEU A 260 0.30 28.68 22.83
CA LEU A 260 1.50 28.05 23.38
C LEU A 260 1.56 28.21 24.89
N ILE A 261 1.96 27.15 25.57
CA ILE A 261 2.37 27.19 26.98
C ILE A 261 3.82 26.73 27.06
N LEU A 262 4.69 27.64 27.51
CA LEU A 262 6.11 27.41 27.70
C LEU A 262 6.36 27.57 29.19
N PRO A 263 6.24 26.50 30.01
CA PRO A 263 6.16 26.63 31.45
C PRO A 263 7.49 27.01 32.12
N THR A 264 8.62 26.91 31.40
CA THR A 264 9.96 27.20 31.93
C THR A 264 10.80 27.98 30.92
N THR A 265 11.79 28.74 31.39
CA THR A 265 12.71 29.49 30.51
C THR A 265 13.47 28.53 29.58
N ASN A 266 13.82 27.33 30.06
CA ASN A 266 14.46 26.31 29.22
C ASN A 266 13.52 25.79 28.11
N ALA A 267 12.21 25.66 28.38
CA ALA A 267 11.25 25.30 27.34
C ALA A 267 11.19 26.40 26.27
N PHE A 268 11.13 27.67 26.68
CA PHE A 268 11.19 28.80 25.76
C PHE A 268 12.45 28.79 24.88
N LEU A 269 13.63 28.65 25.47
CA LEU A 269 14.90 28.61 24.72
C LEU A 269 14.98 27.45 23.74
N ARG A 270 14.45 26.27 24.11
CA ARG A 270 14.37 25.13 23.18
C ARG A 270 13.48 25.46 21.98
N GLN A 271 12.31 26.04 22.22
CA GLN A 271 11.40 26.42 21.14
C GLN A 271 11.98 27.51 20.24
N TYR A 272 12.67 28.50 20.82
CA TYR A 272 13.39 29.51 20.06
C TYR A 272 14.42 28.87 19.11
N LYS A 273 15.27 27.98 19.62
CA LYS A 273 16.33 27.33 18.85
C LYS A 273 15.82 26.50 17.67
N ILE A 274 14.63 25.92 17.79
CA ILE A 274 14.05 25.11 16.70
C ILE A 274 13.17 25.92 15.75
N GLY A 275 13.16 27.26 15.83
CA GLY A 275 12.49 28.13 14.86
C GLY A 275 10.99 28.31 15.11
N VAL A 276 10.49 27.98 16.29
CA VAL A 276 9.05 28.10 16.61
C VAL A 276 8.63 29.55 16.71
N ILE A 277 9.49 30.40 17.29
CA ILE A 277 9.25 31.84 17.39
C ILE A 277 9.18 32.46 15.98
N ASP A 278 10.02 32.00 15.04
CA ASP A 278 9.97 32.44 13.65
C ASP A 278 8.64 32.05 12.99
N ALA A 279 8.21 30.81 13.16
CA ALA A 279 6.98 30.29 12.57
C ALA A 279 5.73 31.03 13.05
N ILE A 280 5.61 31.29 14.36
CA ILE A 280 4.46 32.01 14.92
C ILE A 280 4.50 33.50 14.61
N THR A 281 5.69 34.10 14.51
CA THR A 281 5.83 35.50 14.09
C THR A 281 5.34 35.67 12.66
N TYR A 282 5.79 34.80 11.75
CA TYR A 282 5.30 34.79 10.37
C TYR A 282 3.79 34.55 10.28
N ALA A 283 3.24 33.66 11.11
CA ALA A 283 1.81 33.43 11.19
C ALA A 283 1.03 34.70 11.57
N ALA A 284 1.50 35.41 12.59
CA ALA A 284 0.85 36.62 13.10
C ALA A 284 0.94 37.78 12.10
N THR A 285 2.09 37.99 11.46
CA THR A 285 2.35 39.15 10.61
C THR A 285 1.87 38.96 9.17
N CYS A 286 2.17 37.82 8.56
CA CYS A 286 1.88 37.59 7.15
C CYS A 286 0.50 36.94 6.92
N ARG A 287 -0.03 36.23 7.91
CA ARG A 287 -1.27 35.45 7.77
C ARG A 287 -2.39 35.89 8.71
N SER A 288 -2.16 36.94 9.51
CA SER A 288 -3.14 37.47 10.49
C SER A 288 -3.67 36.41 11.47
N VAL A 289 -2.86 35.39 11.77
CA VAL A 289 -3.23 34.33 12.71
C VAL A 289 -3.06 34.86 14.14
N LYS A 290 -4.06 34.63 15.00
CA LYS A 290 -3.98 35.04 16.40
C LYS A 290 -3.01 34.15 17.17
N VAL A 291 -2.07 34.72 17.91
CA VAL A 291 -1.08 33.98 18.70
C VAL A 291 -1.23 34.33 20.18
N ARG A 292 -1.45 33.33 21.03
CA ARG A 292 -1.48 33.50 22.49
C ARG A 292 -0.38 32.67 23.15
N MET A 293 0.43 33.29 23.99
CA MET A 293 1.54 32.62 24.67
C MET A 293 1.46 32.79 26.19
N LEU A 294 1.70 31.70 26.90
CA LEU A 294 1.97 31.67 28.33
C LEU A 294 3.44 31.32 28.55
N VAL A 295 4.21 32.24 29.14
CA VAL A 295 5.65 32.12 29.40
C VAL A 295 5.97 32.41 30.87
N PRO A 296 7.06 31.91 31.48
CA PRO A 296 7.31 32.18 32.90
C PRO A 296 7.74 33.64 33.12
N LYS A 297 7.40 34.21 34.28
CA LYS A 297 7.92 35.52 34.70
C LYS A 297 9.29 35.34 35.36
N SER A 298 10.41 35.41 34.63
CA SER A 298 11.75 35.35 35.24
C SER A 298 12.63 36.54 34.88
N LYS A 299 13.53 36.95 35.80
CA LYS A 299 14.57 37.97 35.51
C LYS A 299 15.44 37.58 34.30
N ASN A 300 15.72 36.28 34.17
CA ASN A 300 16.45 35.71 33.02
C ASN A 300 15.66 35.75 31.71
N THR A 301 14.31 35.80 31.74
CA THR A 301 13.58 36.01 30.47
C THR A 301 13.83 37.43 30.00
N VAL A 302 13.77 38.44 30.87
CA VAL A 302 14.01 39.85 30.50
C VAL A 302 15.44 40.08 29.96
N GLU A 303 16.48 39.52 30.58
CA GLU A 303 17.88 39.66 30.09
C GLU A 303 18.18 38.86 28.82
N LEU A 304 17.52 37.70 28.59
CA LEU A 304 17.61 36.97 27.33
C LEU A 304 16.74 37.59 26.23
N ASN A 305 15.69 38.33 26.58
CA ASN A 305 14.79 38.99 25.62
C ASN A 305 15.51 40.09 24.84
N ASP A 306 16.35 40.89 25.50
CA ASP A 306 17.11 41.98 24.87
C ASP A 306 18.05 41.49 23.75
N SER A 307 18.41 40.20 23.74
CA SER A 307 19.29 39.60 22.73
C SER A 307 18.55 38.93 21.55
N LEU A 308 17.21 38.88 21.58
CA LEU A 308 16.40 38.13 20.61
C LEU A 308 15.44 39.08 19.89
N GLU A 309 15.94 39.76 18.85
CA GLU A 309 15.24 40.82 18.09
C GLU A 309 13.78 40.46 17.72
N LYS A 310 13.54 39.22 17.28
CA LYS A 310 12.21 38.75 16.87
C LYS A 310 11.24 38.55 18.04
N TYR A 311 11.74 38.23 19.23
CA TYR A 311 10.89 38.13 20.41
C TYR A 311 10.51 39.52 20.95
N ASN A 312 11.44 40.48 20.91
CA ASN A 312 11.13 41.88 21.23
C ASN A 312 10.08 42.44 20.29
N TYR A 313 10.18 42.14 18.99
CA TYR A 313 9.13 42.46 18.01
C TYR A 313 7.75 41.88 18.39
N LEU A 314 7.68 40.65 18.91
CA LEU A 314 6.41 40.07 19.38
C LEU A 314 5.88 40.76 20.64
N ILE A 315 6.76 41.17 21.56
CA ILE A 315 6.38 41.91 22.79
C ILE A 315 5.86 43.30 22.45
N ASP A 316 6.55 44.03 21.56
CA ASP A 316 6.14 45.36 21.10
C ASP A 316 4.78 45.31 20.42
N ASN A 317 4.56 44.28 19.58
CA ASN A 317 3.24 44.03 19.02
C ASN A 317 2.23 43.66 20.10
N ALA A 318 2.55 42.78 21.04
CA ALA A 318 1.61 42.37 22.10
C ALA A 318 1.14 43.53 22.98
N ASN A 319 1.94 44.58 23.14
CA ASN A 319 1.59 45.79 23.87
C ASN A 319 0.69 46.76 23.07
N ASN A 320 0.56 46.58 21.76
CA ASN A 320 -0.41 47.30 20.95
C ASN A 320 -1.79 46.64 21.06
N ASN A 321 -2.79 47.38 21.52
CA ASN A 321 -4.17 46.90 21.75
C ASN A 321 -4.88 46.31 20.50
N ASN A 322 -4.29 46.43 19.31
CA ASN A 322 -4.81 45.94 18.03
C ASN A 322 -3.95 44.83 17.40
N SER A 323 -3.04 44.20 18.14
CA SER A 323 -2.16 43.17 17.57
C SER A 323 -2.74 41.76 17.63
N ASN A 324 -2.30 40.93 16.68
CA ASN A 324 -2.64 39.51 16.63
C ASN A 324 -1.85 38.67 17.66
N VAL A 325 -1.02 39.27 18.52
CA VAL A 325 -0.14 38.55 19.46
C VAL A 325 -0.50 38.94 20.89
N GLN A 326 -0.68 37.96 21.77
CA GLN A 326 -0.91 38.20 23.20
C GLN A 326 0.04 37.32 24.01
N ILE A 327 0.87 37.94 24.83
CA ILE A 327 1.82 37.25 25.70
C ILE A 327 1.41 37.53 27.15
N ARG A 328 1.23 36.47 27.94
CA ARG A 328 0.97 36.55 29.37
C ARG A 328 1.97 35.71 30.15
N TYR A 329 2.22 36.14 31.38
CA TYR A 329 3.16 35.45 32.25
C TYR A 329 2.46 34.46 33.16
N ILE A 330 3.04 33.27 33.29
CA ILE A 330 2.63 32.26 34.27
C ILE A 330 3.17 32.71 35.63
N GLN A 331 2.29 32.83 36.62
CA GLN A 331 2.69 32.92 38.03
C GLN A 331 3.08 31.50 38.46
N THR A 332 4.38 31.26 38.59
CA THR A 332 4.91 30.05 39.24
C THR A 332 5.12 30.29 40.72
#